data_AF-A0A0G0CJH7-F1
#
_entry.id   AF-A0A0G0CJH7-F1
#
_cell.length_a   1.000
_cell.length_b   1.000
_cell.length_c   1.000
_cell.angle_alpha   90.00
_cell.angle_beta   90.00
_cell.angle_gamma   90.00
#
_symmetry.space_group_name_H-M   'P 1'
#
loop_
_entity.id
_entity.type
_entity.pdbx_description
1 polymer ?
#
loop_
_entity_poly.entity_id
_entity_poly.type
_entity_poly.pdbx_seq_one_letter_code
_entity_poly.pdbx_strand_id
1 'polypeptide(L)'
;MIITICSSVDFTPRIIEIKKELEKNGWKVNIPFFTTKILNGELSFEDYLNAKEKGGDIGMRNAESVDMIKTYWDYIRNSDAILVLNLEKKGIKNYIGGSTLMEMGFAYGHKK
;
A
#
# COMPACT_ATOMS: atom_id res chain seq x y z
N MET A 1 16.06 -5.41 -8.40
CA MET A 1 15.38 -4.12 -8.14
C MET A 1 14.50 -4.25 -6.92
N ILE A 2 14.34 -3.18 -6.15
CA ILE A 2 13.39 -3.03 -5.06
C ILE A 2 12.30 -2.07 -5.53
N ILE A 3 11.04 -2.51 -5.52
CA ILE A 3 9.89 -1.70 -5.91
C ILE A 3 8.97 -1.54 -4.72
N THR A 4 8.53 -0.32 -4.43
CA THR A 4 7.49 -0.07 -3.44
C THR A 4 6.16 0.19 -4.15
N ILE A 5 5.17 -0.67 -3.92
CA ILE A 5 3.82 -0.48 -4.47
C ILE A 5 3.07 0.53 -3.60
N CYS A 6 2.61 1.61 -4.23
CA CYS A 6 1.83 2.68 -3.61
C CYS A 6 0.37 2.58 -4.09
N SER A 7 -0.54 2.22 -3.18
CA SER A 7 -1.95 1.99 -3.53
C SER A 7 -2.87 1.99 -2.31
N SER A 8 -4.16 2.18 -2.54
CA SER A 8 -5.20 1.98 -1.53
C SER A 8 -5.25 0.50 -1.11
N VAL A 9 -5.30 0.23 0.20
CA VAL A 9 -5.45 -1.13 0.76
C VAL A 9 -6.70 -1.85 0.23
N ASP A 10 -7.75 -1.11 -0.17
CA ASP A 10 -8.95 -1.66 -0.84
C ASP A 10 -8.62 -2.46 -2.11
N PHE A 11 -7.43 -2.27 -2.69
CA PHE A 11 -6.96 -3.02 -3.85
C PHE A 11 -6.04 -4.19 -3.49
N THR A 12 -6.06 -4.65 -2.23
CA THR A 12 -5.21 -5.74 -1.72
C THR A 12 -5.16 -6.97 -2.63
N PRO A 13 -6.27 -7.52 -3.16
CA PRO A 13 -6.20 -8.64 -4.10
C PRO A 13 -5.30 -8.37 -5.31
N ARG A 14 -5.46 -7.19 -5.92
CA ARG A 14 -4.66 -6.77 -7.08
C ARG A 14 -3.21 -6.43 -6.72
N ILE A 15 -2.97 -5.85 -5.53
CA ILE A 15 -1.61 -5.60 -5.02
C ILE A 15 -0.86 -6.93 -4.85
N ILE A 16 -1.51 -7.95 -4.28
CA ILE A 16 -0.90 -9.27 -4.08
C ILE A 16 -0.60 -9.95 -5.41
N GLU A 17 -1.51 -9.85 -6.38
CA GLU A 17 -1.29 -10.38 -7.74
C GLU A 17 -0.07 -9.74 -8.40
N ILE A 18 0.00 -8.40 -8.44
CA ILE A 18 1.12 -7.66 -9.03
C ILE A 18 2.42 -7.94 -8.27
N LYS A 19 2.39 -8.02 -6.94
CA LYS A 19 3.56 -8.39 -6.14
C LYS A 19 4.14 -9.73 -6.61
N LYS A 20 3.30 -10.76 -6.78
CA LYS A 20 3.73 -12.08 -7.25
C LYS A 20 4.35 -12.03 -8.65
N GLU A 21 3.76 -11.24 -9.55
CA GLU A 21 4.30 -11.06 -10.90
C GLU A 21 5.69 -10.40 -10.89
N LEU A 22 5.85 -9.31 -10.14
CA LEU A 22 7.12 -8.60 -10.02
C LEU A 22 8.20 -9.49 -9.35
N GLU A 23 7.83 -10.24 -8.31
CA GLU A 23 8.73 -11.16 -7.61
C GLU A 23 9.16 -12.34 -8.50
N LYS A 24 8.27 -12.84 -9.36
CA LYS A 24 8.61 -13.84 -10.38
C LYS A 24 9.67 -13.34 -11.36
N ASN A 25 9.78 -12.04 -11.57
CA ASN A 25 10.83 -11.40 -12.37
C ASN A 25 12.13 -11.12 -11.57
N GLY A 26 12.24 -11.62 -10.33
CA GLY A 26 13.43 -11.49 -9.48
C GLY A 26 13.53 -10.15 -8.74
N TRP A 27 12.43 -9.39 -8.67
CA TRP A 27 12.40 -8.12 -7.94
C TRP A 27 11.93 -8.30 -6.50
N LYS A 28 12.41 -7.46 -5.59
CA LYS A 28 11.90 -7.39 -4.21
C LYS A 28 10.79 -6.34 -4.16
N VAL A 29 9.69 -6.64 -3.49
CA VAL A 29 8.50 -5.79 -3.53
C VAL A 29 7.98 -5.45 -2.14
N ASN A 30 8.01 -4.17 -1.78
CA ASN A 30 7.31 -3.63 -0.62
C ASN A 30 5.85 -3.32 -1.00
N ILE A 31 4.92 -3.57 -0.07
CA ILE A 31 3.47 -3.34 -0.25
C ILE A 31 2.91 -2.62 0.98
N PRO A 32 1.67 -2.09 0.91
CA PRO A 32 1.05 -1.44 2.04
C PRO A 32 1.00 -2.32 3.30
N PHE A 33 1.24 -1.72 4.46
CA PHE A 33 1.31 -2.39 5.76
C PHE A 33 0.11 -3.34 6.02
N PHE A 34 -1.12 -2.86 5.86
CA PHE A 34 -2.30 -3.71 6.05
C PHE A 34 -2.43 -4.78 4.97
N THR A 35 -1.97 -4.53 3.75
CA THR A 35 -1.88 -5.56 2.71
C THR A 35 -0.89 -6.65 3.11
N THR A 36 0.23 -6.31 3.77
CA THR A 36 1.16 -7.30 4.36
C THR A 36 0.48 -8.12 5.45
N LYS A 37 -0.22 -7.48 6.40
CA LYS A 37 -0.97 -8.20 7.46
C LYS A 37 -2.00 -9.16 6.87
N ILE A 38 -2.73 -8.71 5.84
CA ILE A 38 -3.69 -9.54 5.11
C ILE A 38 -3.00 -10.72 4.42
N LEU A 39 -1.89 -10.47 3.73
CA LEU A 39 -1.13 -11.52 3.04
C LEU A 39 -0.58 -12.57 4.01
N ASN A 40 -0.19 -12.16 5.22
CA ASN A 40 0.32 -13.04 6.26
C ASN A 40 -0.78 -13.77 7.05
N GLY A 41 -2.06 -13.45 6.83
CA GLY A 41 -3.18 -14.02 7.58
C GLY A 41 -3.38 -13.43 8.98
N GLU A 42 -2.73 -12.31 9.29
CA GLU A 42 -2.88 -11.60 10.58
C GLU A 42 -4.17 -10.75 10.64
N LEU A 43 -4.76 -10.45 9.49
CA LEU A 43 -6.00 -9.68 9.33
C LEU A 43 -6.78 -10.24 8.13
N SER A 44 -8.07 -10.48 8.28
CA SER A 44 -8.91 -10.79 7.11
C SER A 44 -9.13 -9.54 6.26
N PHE A 45 -9.09 -9.69 4.93
CA PHE A 45 -9.45 -8.60 4.03
C PHE A 45 -10.89 -8.13 4.24
N GLU A 46 -11.79 -9.08 4.54
CA GLU A 46 -13.20 -8.79 4.80
C GLU A 46 -13.39 -8.00 6.10
N ASP A 47 -12.64 -8.33 7.15
CA ASP A 47 -12.67 -7.58 8.42
C ASP A 47 -12.15 -6.15 8.23
N TYR A 48 -11.10 -5.99 7.41
CA TYR A 48 -10.59 -4.67 7.06
C TYR A 48 -11.66 -3.82 6.35
N LEU A 49 -12.36 -4.37 5.35
CA LEU A 49 -13.41 -3.68 4.62
C LEU A 49 -14.59 -3.32 5.55
N ASN A 50 -15.05 -4.27 6.36
CA ASN A 50 -16.16 -4.08 7.29
C ASN A 50 -15.88 -2.99 8.33
N ALA A 51 -14.70 -2.98 8.93
CA ALA A 51 -14.33 -1.95 9.89
C ALA A 51 -14.23 -0.57 9.21
N LYS A 52 -13.72 -0.53 7.98
CA LYS A 52 -13.66 0.70 7.18
C LYS A 52 -15.05 1.27 6.86
N GLU A 53 -16.03 0.43 6.55
CA GLU A 53 -17.40 0.88 6.26
C GLU A 53 -18.13 1.41 7.50
N LYS A 54 -17.90 0.81 8.68
CA LYS A 54 -18.60 1.16 9.92
C LYS A 54 -18.12 2.45 10.61
N GLY A 55 -16.96 2.98 10.23
CA GLY A 55 -16.42 4.20 10.84
C GLY A 55 -15.04 4.63 10.36
N GLY A 56 -14.58 4.10 9.22
CA GLY A 56 -13.21 4.27 8.74
C GLY A 56 -12.23 3.27 9.36
N ASP A 57 -10.98 3.29 8.90
CA ASP A 57 -9.92 2.39 9.37
C ASP A 57 -9.01 3.02 10.44
N ILE A 58 -9.40 4.18 10.99
CA ILE A 58 -8.56 4.93 11.94
C ILE A 58 -8.38 4.18 13.26
N GLY A 59 -9.41 3.47 13.73
CA GLY A 59 -9.30 2.64 14.93
C GLY A 59 -8.30 1.51 14.76
N MET A 60 -8.32 0.84 13.60
CA MET A 60 -7.32 -0.18 13.25
C MET A 60 -5.92 0.42 13.17
N ARG A 61 -5.77 1.60 12.53
CA ARG A 61 -4.49 2.30 12.42
C ARG A 61 -3.92 2.68 13.79
N ASN A 62 -4.75 3.21 14.68
CA ASN A 62 -4.35 3.62 16.03
C ASN A 62 -4.02 2.43 16.95
N ALA A 63 -4.52 1.24 16.64
CA ALA A 63 -4.21 0.02 17.37
C ALA A 63 -2.81 -0.54 17.02
N GLU A 64 -2.22 -0.11 15.90
CA GLU A 64 -0.88 -0.51 15.51
C GLU A 64 0.17 0.40 16.16
N SER A 65 1.23 -0.20 16.72
CA SER A 65 2.35 0.54 17.31
C SER A 65 3.35 1.08 16.27
N VAL A 66 3.04 0.91 14.98
CA VAL A 66 3.91 1.29 13.85
C VAL A 66 3.66 2.73 13.44
N ASP A 67 4.74 3.50 13.33
CA ASP A 67 4.73 4.77 12.61
C ASP A 67 4.63 4.48 11.11
N MET A 68 3.40 4.52 10.60
CA MET A 68 3.13 4.23 9.20
C MET A 68 3.81 5.24 8.27
N ILE A 69 3.80 6.54 8.62
CA ILE A 69 4.41 7.58 7.78
C ILE A 69 5.91 7.30 7.61
N LYS A 70 6.61 7.07 8.73
CA LYS A 70 8.04 6.75 8.71
C LYS A 70 8.34 5.43 8.01
N THR A 71 7.47 4.43 8.17
CA THR A 71 7.60 3.14 7.49
C THR A 71 7.55 3.30 5.97
N TYR A 72 6.56 4.03 5.44
CA TYR A 72 6.47 4.27 3.99
C TYR A 72 7.60 5.18 3.49
N TRP A 73 8.02 6.17 4.27
CA TRP A 73 9.21 6.96 3.98
C TRP A 73 10.44 6.06 3.78
N ASP A 74 10.69 5.15 4.72
CA ASP A 74 11.84 4.25 4.66
C ASP A 74 11.70 3.21 3.52
N TYR A 75 10.50 2.70 3.24
CA TYR A 75 10.26 1.82 2.09
C TYR A 75 10.60 2.50 0.76
N ILE A 76 10.21 3.76 0.60
CA ILE A 76 10.42 4.52 -0.64
C ILE A 76 11.88 4.98 -0.73
N ARG A 77 12.46 5.45 0.36
CA ARG A 77 13.88 5.85 0.41
C ARG A 77 14.80 4.71 -0.04
N ASN A 78 14.49 3.49 0.40
CA ASN A 78 15.30 2.30 0.15
C ASN A 78 14.87 1.49 -1.10
N SER A 79 13.85 1.94 -1.85
CA SER A 79 13.48 1.31 -3.12
C SER A 79 14.24 1.92 -4.30
N ASP A 80 14.30 1.21 -5.43
CA ASP A 80 14.84 1.72 -6.68
C ASP A 80 13.79 2.55 -7.44
N ALA A 81 12.51 2.17 -7.32
CA ALA A 81 11.38 2.84 -7.93
C ALA A 81 10.11 2.65 -7.08
N ILE A 82 9.05 3.39 -7.40
CA ILE A 82 7.69 3.13 -6.94
C ILE A 82 6.80 2.65 -8.09
N LEU A 83 5.78 1.86 -7.75
CA LEU A 83 4.70 1.52 -8.67
C LEU A 83 3.37 2.00 -8.07
N VAL A 84 2.78 3.00 -8.69
CA VAL A 84 1.49 3.55 -8.27
C VAL A 84 0.36 2.79 -8.97
N LEU A 85 -0.56 2.21 -8.20
CA LEU A 85 -1.74 1.54 -8.76
C LEU A 85 -2.94 2.48 -8.70
N ASN A 86 -3.08 3.30 -9.73
CA ASN A 86 -4.17 4.26 -9.93
C ASN A 86 -5.43 3.57 -10.50
N LEU A 87 -5.94 2.55 -9.82
CA LEU A 87 -7.14 1.83 -10.24
C LEU A 87 -8.40 2.68 -10.06
N GLU A 88 -9.48 2.32 -10.76
CA GLU A 88 -10.76 2.98 -10.56
C GLU A 88 -11.31 2.68 -9.16
N LYS A 89 -11.82 3.72 -8.48
CA LYS A 89 -12.39 3.60 -7.14
C LYS A 89 -13.68 4.39 -7.03
N LYS A 90 -14.79 3.73 -6.70
CA LYS A 90 -16.11 4.37 -6.51
C LYS A 90 -16.50 5.29 -7.69
N GLY A 91 -16.28 4.84 -8.93
CA GLY A 91 -16.55 5.61 -10.16
C GLY A 91 -15.49 6.66 -10.52
N ILE A 92 -14.45 6.85 -9.71
CA ILE A 92 -13.35 7.78 -10.00
C ILE A 92 -12.25 7.02 -10.72
N LYS A 93 -12.09 7.28 -12.01
CA LYS A 93 -10.99 6.73 -12.82
C LYS A 93 -9.64 7.28 -12.36
N ASN A 94 -8.59 6.47 -12.43
CA ASN A 94 -7.23 6.86 -12.06
C ASN A 94 -7.13 7.41 -10.63
N TYR A 95 -7.85 6.81 -9.68
CA TYR A 95 -7.95 7.32 -8.32
C TYR A 95 -6.58 7.32 -7.61
N ILE A 96 -6.23 8.46 -7.01
CA ILE A 96 -5.10 8.63 -6.12
C ILE A 96 -5.62 9.08 -4.76
N GLY A 97 -5.38 8.28 -3.71
CA GLY A 97 -5.74 8.64 -2.35
C GLY A 97 -4.72 9.58 -1.72
N GLY A 98 -5.11 10.26 -0.62
CA GLY A 98 -4.22 11.19 0.09
C GLY A 98 -2.90 10.56 0.55
N SER A 99 -2.92 9.33 1.06
CA SER A 99 -1.69 8.59 1.41
C SER A 99 -0.81 8.32 0.19
N THR A 100 -1.40 7.84 -0.91
CA THR A 100 -0.67 7.58 -2.16
C THR A 100 -0.07 8.85 -2.76
N LEU A 101 -0.77 9.99 -2.68
CA LEU A 101 -0.22 11.28 -3.09
C LEU A 101 1.02 11.67 -2.26
N MET A 102 0.97 11.45 -0.94
CA MET A 102 2.10 11.71 -0.04
C MET A 102 3.29 10.79 -0.37
N GLU A 103 3.04 9.50 -0.60
CA GLU A 103 4.05 8.52 -1.03
C GLU A 103 4.72 8.94 -2.35
N MET A 104 3.94 9.41 -3.34
CA MET A 104 4.49 9.98 -4.58
C MET A 104 5.40 11.19 -4.31
N GLY A 105 5.02 12.04 -3.35
CA GLY A 105 5.85 13.15 -2.89
C GLY A 105 7.17 12.70 -2.26
N PHE A 106 7.15 11.65 -1.43
CA PHE A 106 8.36 11.06 -0.86
C PHE A 106 9.27 10.49 -1.95
N ALA A 107 8.69 9.81 -2.94
CA ALA A 107 9.42 9.27 -4.08
C ALA A 107 10.11 10.37 -4.88
N TYR A 108 9.39 11.45 -5.19
CA TYR A 108 9.96 12.62 -5.85
C TYR A 108 11.12 13.23 -5.05
N GLY A 109 10.95 13.42 -3.74
CA GLY A 109 11.99 13.95 -2.85
C GLY A 109 13.25 13.07 -2.79
N HIS A 110 13.09 11.75 -2.99
CA HIS A 110 14.18 10.78 -3.02
C HIS A 110 14.68 10.42 -4.42
N LYS A 111 14.20 11.11 -5.47
CA LYS A 111 14.57 10.88 -6.89
C LYS A 111 14.34 9.44 -7.33
N LYS A 112 13.18 8.90 -6.97
CA LYS A 112 12.69 7.58 -7.38
C LYS A 112 11.81 7.67 -8.62
#